data_AF-A0A2C9UIA4-F1
#
_entry.id   AF-A0A2C9UIA4-F1
#
_cell.length_a   1.000
_cell.length_b   1.000
_cell.length_c   1.000
_cell.angle_alpha   90.00
_cell.angle_beta   90.00
_cell.angle_gamma   90.00
#
_symmetry.space_group_name_H-M   'P 1'
#
loop_
_entity.id
_entity.type
_entity.pdbx_description
1 polymer ?
#
loop_
_entity_poly.entity_id
_entity_poly.type
_entity_poly.pdbx_seq_one_letter_code
_entity_poly.pdbx_strand_id
1 'polypeptide(L)'
;MGCRIHTSNPPILCKFSTRKPALRIKTIALSSIPNQQGSISTTTLPKTDTYTVDFKTLEACKLGISRYPDFEYDAQGGTGSGTATRIKKGDLKDEISVSFDLETLYIPPLTSATTRFLGLPLPPGLKIDVVPELFQGRIERDSGKVDLEFMAKFWFSVGNIYKAPPLLVKTVLTSEESNGVIRSGRGERLDREGKCRLVGVATVQPIDDVFMNTFLGLPTECLANLKAEISFPTSR
;
A
#
# COMPACT_ATOMS: atom_id res chain seq x y z
N MET A 1 33.86 38.36 44.71
CA MET A 1 34.40 37.68 43.51
C MET A 1 33.54 38.11 42.33
N GLY A 2 34.15 38.71 41.31
CA GLY A 2 33.45 39.38 40.22
C GLY A 2 33.02 38.44 39.09
N CYS A 3 31.95 38.83 38.39
CA CYS A 3 31.68 38.36 37.05
C CYS A 3 31.33 39.58 36.19
N ARG A 4 32.18 39.84 35.18
CA ARG A 4 32.01 40.93 34.21
C ARG A 4 31.05 40.50 33.11
N ILE A 5 30.18 41.43 32.72
CA ILE A 5 29.35 41.40 31.52
C ILE A 5 30.21 41.94 30.37
N HIS A 6 30.19 41.27 29.21
CA HIS A 6 30.52 41.87 27.92
C HIS A 6 29.55 41.39 26.83
N THR A 7 29.26 42.33 25.94
CA THR A 7 28.10 42.43 25.06
C THR A 7 28.47 42.16 23.60
N SER A 8 27.51 41.59 22.84
CA SER A 8 27.13 41.85 21.43
C SER A 8 28.20 41.91 20.30
N ASN A 9 28.14 40.97 19.32
CA ASN A 9 27.47 41.10 18.00
C ASN A 9 27.95 40.05 16.94
N PRO A 10 27.21 39.84 15.82
CA PRO A 10 27.09 38.56 15.09
C PRO A 10 27.69 38.59 13.65
N PRO A 11 27.25 37.75 12.69
CA PRO A 11 27.88 36.50 12.26
C PRO A 11 28.65 36.61 10.94
N ILE A 12 29.56 35.64 10.74
CA ILE A 12 30.41 35.53 9.54
C ILE A 12 29.58 35.06 8.34
N LEU A 13 29.63 35.89 7.30
CA LEU A 13 29.01 35.75 5.99
C LEU A 13 29.75 34.69 5.13
N CYS A 14 29.28 33.45 5.12
CA CYS A 14 29.75 32.44 4.17
C CYS A 14 29.22 32.74 2.76
N LYS A 15 30.09 33.29 1.92
CA LYS A 15 29.85 33.54 0.49
C LYS A 15 29.84 32.21 -0.28
N PHE A 16 28.68 31.78 -0.76
CA PHE A 16 28.58 30.70 -1.73
C PHE A 16 28.97 31.20 -3.12
N SER A 17 30.02 30.60 -3.67
CA SER A 17 30.49 30.83 -5.04
C SER A 17 29.56 30.12 -6.02
N THR A 18 28.83 30.91 -6.82
CA THR A 18 27.99 30.42 -7.92
C THR A 18 28.88 30.04 -9.12
N ARG A 19 29.24 28.76 -9.24
CA ARG A 19 29.75 28.20 -10.51
C ARG A 19 28.58 27.62 -11.30
N LYS A 20 28.17 28.33 -12.36
CA LYS A 20 27.28 27.82 -13.41
C LYS A 20 28.02 26.74 -14.23
N PRO A 21 27.49 25.53 -14.39
CA PRO A 21 28.01 24.61 -15.39
C PRO A 21 27.44 24.99 -16.76
N ALA A 22 28.30 25.42 -17.68
CA ALA A 22 27.98 25.56 -19.09
C ALA A 22 27.96 24.18 -19.75
N LEU A 23 26.76 23.64 -19.99
CA LEU A 23 26.58 22.44 -20.82
C LEU A 23 26.80 22.82 -22.28
N ARG A 24 28.02 22.54 -22.76
CA ARG A 24 28.44 22.69 -24.14
C ARG A 24 27.79 21.56 -24.97
N ILE A 25 26.66 21.86 -25.59
CA ILE A 25 26.01 20.99 -26.58
C ILE A 25 26.96 20.87 -27.77
N LYS A 26 27.57 19.70 -27.95
CA LYS A 26 28.23 19.34 -29.21
C LYS A 26 27.19 18.67 -30.11
N THR A 27 26.74 19.42 -31.11
CA THR A 27 26.00 18.91 -32.27
C THR A 27 26.85 17.85 -32.96
N ILE A 28 26.41 16.59 -32.93
CA ILE A 28 26.99 15.53 -33.75
C ILE A 28 26.20 15.52 -35.06
N ALA A 29 26.90 15.88 -36.14
CA ALA A 29 26.38 15.86 -37.49
C ALA A 29 26.14 14.41 -37.95
N LEU A 30 25.01 14.19 -38.62
CA LEU A 30 24.69 12.94 -39.32
C LEU A 30 25.64 12.76 -40.51
N SER A 31 26.27 11.60 -40.59
CA SER A 31 26.91 11.11 -41.82
C SER A 31 26.41 9.69 -42.11
N SER A 32 25.70 9.56 -43.21
CA SER A 32 25.26 8.32 -43.86
C SER A 32 26.42 7.60 -44.55
N ILE A 33 26.45 6.26 -44.50
CA ILE A 33 26.98 5.31 -45.52
C ILE A 33 26.58 3.86 -45.12
N PRO A 34 26.42 2.91 -46.06
CA PRO A 34 25.30 1.96 -46.07
C PRO A 34 25.66 0.48 -45.77
N ASN A 35 24.59 -0.29 -45.53
CA ASN A 35 24.40 -1.73 -45.73
C ASN A 35 25.55 -2.70 -45.39
N GLN A 36 25.37 -3.46 -44.30
CA GLN A 36 25.65 -4.90 -44.30
C GLN A 36 24.54 -5.64 -43.54
N GLN A 37 23.87 -6.54 -44.27
CA GLN A 37 22.96 -7.56 -43.75
C GLN A 37 23.67 -8.39 -42.68
N GLY A 38 23.15 -8.34 -41.45
CA GLY A 38 23.40 -9.30 -40.39
C GLY A 38 22.06 -9.56 -39.72
N SER A 39 21.57 -10.80 -39.81
CA SER A 39 20.31 -11.27 -39.25
C SER A 39 20.17 -10.86 -37.78
N ILE A 40 19.41 -9.79 -37.52
CA ILE A 40 18.96 -9.42 -36.19
C ILE A 40 17.90 -10.45 -35.82
N SER A 41 18.24 -11.35 -34.89
CA SER A 41 17.26 -12.14 -34.15
C SER A 41 16.24 -11.17 -33.58
N THR A 42 15.06 -11.13 -34.17
CA THR A 42 13.91 -10.41 -33.63
C THR A 42 13.65 -11.00 -32.26
N THR A 43 14.12 -10.32 -31.21
CA THR A 43 13.63 -10.58 -29.85
C THR A 43 12.17 -10.13 -29.87
N THR A 44 11.27 -11.05 -30.23
CA THR A 44 9.83 -10.85 -30.06
C THR A 44 9.64 -10.58 -28.58
N LEU A 45 9.35 -9.31 -28.24
CA LEU A 45 8.90 -8.92 -26.92
C LEU A 45 7.77 -9.89 -26.54
N PRO A 46 7.86 -10.62 -25.42
CA PRO A 46 6.86 -11.62 -25.07
C PRO A 46 5.51 -10.92 -25.01
N LYS A 47 4.60 -11.33 -25.91
CA LYS A 47 3.23 -10.82 -25.98
C LYS A 47 2.62 -11.09 -24.61
N THR A 48 2.56 -10.04 -23.80
CA THR A 48 2.09 -10.15 -22.43
C THR A 48 0.59 -10.00 -22.48
N ASP A 49 -0.11 -11.09 -22.17
CA ASP A 49 -1.56 -11.10 -22.14
C ASP A 49 -1.98 -10.23 -20.95
N THR A 50 -2.32 -8.97 -21.23
CA THR A 50 -2.83 -8.01 -20.25
C THR A 50 -4.35 -7.99 -20.30
N TYR A 51 -5.00 -8.07 -19.14
CA TYR A 51 -6.44 -8.06 -18.98
C TYR A 51 -6.83 -7.29 -17.72
N THR A 52 -8.10 -6.92 -17.59
CA THR A 52 -8.61 -6.22 -16.41
C THR A 52 -8.68 -7.17 -15.21
N VAL A 53 -8.59 -6.64 -14.01
CA VAL A 53 -8.89 -7.34 -12.76
C VAL A 53 -9.75 -6.44 -11.89
N ASP A 54 -10.78 -7.02 -11.29
CA ASP A 54 -11.65 -6.32 -10.35
C ASP A 54 -11.46 -6.85 -8.95
N PHE A 55 -11.55 -5.95 -7.98
CA PHE A 55 -11.43 -6.21 -6.55
C PHE A 55 -12.68 -5.70 -5.83
N LYS A 56 -13.19 -6.50 -4.90
CA LYS A 56 -14.27 -6.11 -4.00
C LYS A 56 -13.95 -6.55 -2.59
N THR A 57 -14.26 -5.71 -1.62
CA THR A 57 -14.18 -6.07 -0.21
C THR A 57 -15.51 -6.63 0.26
N LEU A 58 -15.45 -7.57 1.21
CA LEU A 58 -16.61 -8.27 1.74
C LEU A 58 -16.78 -7.97 3.24
N GLU A 59 -17.84 -8.49 3.83
CA GLU A 59 -18.04 -8.48 5.29
C GLU A 59 -17.06 -9.42 6.01
N ALA A 60 -17.18 -9.47 7.34
CA ALA A 60 -16.38 -10.34 8.21
C ALA A 60 -14.87 -10.11 8.06
N CYS A 61 -14.49 -8.85 7.87
CA CYS A 61 -13.12 -8.38 7.98
C CYS A 61 -12.81 -8.07 9.45
N LYS A 62 -11.51 -7.98 9.76
CA LYS A 62 -11.03 -7.50 11.06
C LYS A 62 -9.86 -6.56 10.89
N LEU A 63 -9.78 -5.61 11.80
CA LEU A 63 -8.62 -4.73 11.96
C LEU A 63 -8.14 -4.84 13.40
N GLY A 64 -6.83 -4.76 13.62
CA GLY A 64 -6.24 -4.81 14.94
C GLY A 64 -5.09 -3.81 15.04
N ILE A 65 -4.90 -3.23 16.22
CA ILE A 65 -3.73 -2.39 16.51
C ILE A 65 -3.29 -2.54 17.97
N SER A 66 -1.98 -2.62 18.19
CA SER A 66 -1.38 -2.79 19.51
C SER A 66 -1.87 -4.04 20.24
N ARG A 67 -2.24 -3.92 21.51
CA ARG A 67 -2.88 -4.97 22.31
C ARG A 67 -4.39 -4.80 22.41
N TYR A 68 -4.98 -3.86 21.68
CA TYR A 68 -6.42 -3.73 21.63
C TYR A 68 -7.05 -4.98 21.01
N PRO A 69 -8.22 -5.42 21.48
CA PRO A 69 -9.04 -6.41 20.78
C PRO A 69 -9.22 -6.05 19.31
N ASP A 70 -9.44 -7.07 18.47
CA ASP A 70 -9.75 -6.83 17.06
C ASP A 70 -11.10 -6.11 16.92
N PHE A 71 -11.13 -5.17 15.98
CA PHE A 71 -12.33 -4.53 15.48
C PHE A 71 -12.94 -5.44 14.41
N GLU A 72 -14.22 -5.79 14.56
CA GLU A 72 -14.98 -6.38 13.47
C GLU A 72 -15.32 -5.28 12.47
N TYR A 73 -15.14 -5.58 11.19
CA TYR A 73 -15.28 -4.61 10.12
C TYR A 73 -16.09 -5.19 8.97
N ASP A 74 -17.21 -4.53 8.67
CA ASP A 74 -17.95 -4.72 7.44
C ASP A 74 -17.36 -3.78 6.37
N ALA A 75 -16.54 -4.36 5.50
CA ALA A 75 -15.92 -3.65 4.41
C ALA A 75 -16.76 -3.71 3.13
N GLN A 76 -18.01 -4.18 3.16
CA GLN A 76 -18.83 -4.22 1.95
C GLN A 76 -18.96 -2.83 1.29
N GLY A 77 -18.98 -2.82 -0.03
CA GLY A 77 -19.02 -1.60 -0.85
C GLY A 77 -17.65 -1.06 -1.24
N GLY A 78 -16.55 -1.62 -0.73
CA GLY A 78 -15.23 -1.35 -1.29
C GLY A 78 -15.03 -2.05 -2.63
N THR A 79 -14.39 -1.36 -3.55
CA THR A 79 -14.24 -1.74 -4.95
C THR A 79 -12.89 -1.29 -5.48
N GLY A 80 -12.39 -1.91 -6.53
CA GLY A 80 -11.24 -1.42 -7.28
C GLY A 80 -11.16 -2.14 -8.61
N SER A 81 -10.54 -1.50 -9.59
CA SER A 81 -10.21 -2.10 -10.88
C SER A 81 -8.72 -1.96 -11.14
N GLY A 82 -8.17 -2.78 -12.02
CA GLY A 82 -6.74 -2.81 -12.26
C GLY A 82 -6.36 -3.56 -13.51
N THR A 83 -5.05 -3.75 -13.66
CA THR A 83 -4.47 -4.53 -14.75
C THR A 83 -3.84 -5.81 -14.19
N ALA A 84 -4.03 -6.89 -14.91
CA ALA A 84 -3.46 -8.19 -14.66
C ALA A 84 -2.62 -8.59 -15.87
N THR A 85 -1.41 -9.07 -15.62
CA THR A 85 -0.46 -9.45 -16.66
C THR A 85 0.05 -10.85 -16.37
N ARG A 86 -0.15 -11.77 -17.32
CA ARG A 86 0.33 -13.15 -17.16
C ARG A 86 1.87 -13.19 -17.28
N ILE A 87 2.54 -13.73 -16.27
CA ILE A 87 3.98 -13.97 -16.29
C ILE A 87 4.20 -15.41 -16.76
N LYS A 88 4.49 -15.61 -18.05
CA LYS A 88 4.94 -16.91 -18.56
C LYS A 88 6.42 -17.08 -18.23
N LYS A 89 6.76 -17.73 -17.12
CA LYS A 89 8.11 -18.27 -16.90
C LYS A 89 8.11 -19.73 -17.36
N GLY A 90 9.15 -20.14 -18.10
CA GLY A 90 9.31 -21.51 -18.57
C GLY A 90 9.12 -22.52 -17.43
N ASP A 91 8.28 -23.54 -17.66
CA ASP A 91 7.93 -24.69 -16.81
C ASP A 91 7.56 -24.43 -15.34
N LEU A 92 7.30 -23.20 -14.90
CA LEU A 92 6.98 -22.90 -13.51
C LEU A 92 5.78 -21.96 -13.37
N LYS A 93 4.70 -22.51 -12.77
CA LYS A 93 3.52 -21.90 -12.12
C LYS A 93 2.86 -20.76 -12.88
N ASP A 94 1.56 -20.91 -13.22
CA ASP A 94 0.77 -19.85 -13.87
C ASP A 94 0.55 -18.67 -12.92
N GLU A 95 1.50 -17.72 -12.92
CA GLU A 95 1.56 -16.55 -12.06
C GLU A 95 1.02 -15.32 -12.80
N ILE A 96 0.14 -14.58 -12.13
CA ILE A 96 -0.41 -13.31 -12.60
C ILE A 96 0.21 -12.20 -11.76
N SER A 97 0.78 -11.17 -12.40
CA SER A 97 1.03 -9.90 -11.73
C SER A 97 -0.23 -9.04 -11.81
N VAL A 98 -0.68 -8.48 -10.70
CA VAL A 98 -1.81 -7.56 -10.63
C VAL A 98 -1.36 -6.19 -10.11
N SER A 99 -1.96 -5.13 -10.63
CA SER A 99 -1.77 -3.76 -10.17
C SER A 99 -3.11 -3.03 -10.23
N PHE A 100 -3.61 -2.64 -9.06
CA PHE A 100 -4.89 -1.94 -8.94
C PHE A 100 -4.72 -0.44 -9.10
N ASP A 101 -5.65 0.17 -9.82
CA ASP A 101 -5.70 1.60 -10.03
C ASP A 101 -6.21 2.29 -8.76
N LEU A 102 -5.36 3.13 -8.17
CA LEU A 102 -5.65 3.87 -6.95
C LEU A 102 -6.79 4.90 -7.12
N GLU A 103 -7.06 5.36 -8.35
CA GLU A 103 -8.18 6.27 -8.61
C GLU A 103 -9.54 5.55 -8.49
N THR A 104 -9.56 4.24 -8.75
CA THR A 104 -10.78 3.42 -8.66
C THR A 104 -10.87 2.61 -7.37
N LEU A 105 -9.75 2.47 -6.64
CA LEU A 105 -9.67 1.69 -5.42
C LEU A 105 -10.28 2.47 -4.23
N TYR A 106 -11.41 1.97 -3.77
CA TYR A 106 -12.14 2.47 -2.62
C TYR A 106 -12.20 1.41 -1.53
N ILE A 107 -11.83 1.78 -0.31
CA ILE A 107 -12.02 0.98 0.90
C ILE A 107 -12.92 1.79 1.84
N PRO A 108 -14.04 1.23 2.33
CA PRO A 108 -14.93 1.98 3.20
C PRO A 108 -14.23 2.51 4.46
N PRO A 109 -14.62 3.67 4.98
CA PRO A 109 -14.09 4.16 6.24
C PRO A 109 -14.62 3.32 7.41
N LEU A 110 -13.84 3.23 8.49
CA LEU A 110 -14.31 2.67 9.75
C LEU A 110 -15.13 3.72 10.47
N THR A 111 -16.39 3.38 10.74
CA THR A 111 -17.37 4.26 11.38
C THR A 111 -18.28 3.46 12.31
N SER A 112 -19.19 4.14 13.01
CA SER A 112 -20.26 3.47 13.76
C SER A 112 -21.15 2.58 12.89
N ALA A 113 -21.20 2.77 11.56
CA ALA A 113 -21.99 1.92 10.67
C ALA A 113 -21.23 0.64 10.28
N THR A 114 -19.93 0.76 9.99
CA THR A 114 -19.11 -0.30 9.39
C THR A 114 -18.29 -1.10 10.40
N THR A 115 -18.13 -0.63 11.65
CA THR A 115 -17.17 -1.23 12.59
C THR A 115 -17.78 -1.49 13.96
N ARG A 116 -17.41 -2.64 14.55
CA ARG A 116 -17.74 -3.01 15.93
C ARG A 116 -16.47 -3.26 16.73
N PHE A 117 -16.40 -2.72 17.93
CA PHE A 117 -15.34 -2.98 18.91
C PHE A 117 -15.98 -3.63 20.14
N LEU A 118 -15.59 -4.86 20.46
CA LEU A 118 -16.23 -5.66 21.52
C LEU A 118 -17.75 -5.78 21.34
N GLY A 119 -18.21 -5.93 20.09
CA GLY A 119 -19.63 -6.04 19.73
C GLY A 119 -20.41 -4.72 19.70
N LEU A 120 -19.81 -3.60 20.11
CA LEU A 120 -20.45 -2.29 20.12
C LEU A 120 -20.03 -1.46 18.91
N PRO A 121 -20.91 -0.61 18.33
CA PRO A 121 -20.51 0.34 17.30
C PRO A 121 -19.39 1.24 17.81
N LEU A 122 -18.51 1.70 16.91
CA LEU A 122 -17.56 2.75 17.25
C LEU A 122 -18.29 3.98 17.81
N PRO A 123 -17.69 4.71 18.78
CA PRO A 123 -18.26 5.92 19.33
C PRO A 123 -18.75 6.89 18.24
N PRO A 124 -19.94 7.50 18.38
CA PRO A 124 -20.45 8.44 17.39
C PRO A 124 -19.45 9.55 17.06
N GLY A 125 -19.30 9.87 15.78
CA GLY A 125 -18.37 10.89 15.29
C GLY A 125 -16.94 10.42 15.11
N LEU A 126 -16.55 9.25 15.66
CA LEU A 126 -15.26 8.64 15.36
C LEU A 126 -15.27 8.07 13.93
N LYS A 127 -14.29 8.46 13.13
CA LYS A 127 -14.10 8.00 11.76
C LYS A 127 -12.62 7.74 11.48
N ILE A 128 -12.35 6.63 10.80
CA ILE A 128 -11.02 6.35 10.24
C ILE A 128 -11.16 6.18 8.73
N ASP A 129 -10.69 7.15 7.96
CA ASP A 129 -10.62 7.03 6.50
C ASP A 129 -9.41 6.19 6.09
N VAL A 130 -9.59 5.29 5.12
CA VAL A 130 -8.53 4.46 4.55
C VAL A 130 -8.24 4.98 3.14
N VAL A 131 -7.05 5.54 2.94
CA VAL A 131 -6.63 6.09 1.64
C VAL A 131 -5.47 5.24 1.10
N PRO A 132 -5.72 4.37 0.10
CA PRO A 132 -4.68 3.55 -0.51
C PRO A 132 -3.63 4.41 -1.24
N GLU A 133 -2.37 3.99 -1.13
CA GLU A 133 -1.21 4.59 -1.80
C GLU A 133 -0.47 3.55 -2.67
N LEU A 134 -0.70 2.26 -2.44
CA LEU A 134 -0.19 1.16 -3.23
C LEU A 134 -1.10 -0.07 -3.04
N PHE A 135 -1.50 -0.72 -4.13
CA PHE A 135 -2.15 -2.02 -4.08
C PHE A 135 -1.83 -2.84 -5.32
N GLN A 136 -0.85 -3.73 -5.20
CA GLN A 136 -0.34 -4.51 -6.33
C GLN A 136 0.33 -5.79 -5.82
N GLY A 137 0.52 -6.77 -6.67
CA GLY A 137 1.25 -7.97 -6.27
C GLY A 137 0.99 -9.12 -7.22
N ARG A 138 0.86 -10.32 -6.66
CA ARG A 138 0.87 -11.56 -7.45
C ARG A 138 -0.17 -12.55 -7.00
N ILE A 139 -0.66 -13.31 -7.96
CA ILE A 139 -1.64 -14.37 -7.78
C ILE A 139 -1.13 -15.62 -8.51
N GLU A 140 -0.94 -16.70 -7.78
CA GLU A 140 -0.61 -18.01 -8.34
C GLU A 140 -1.91 -18.76 -8.64
N ARG A 141 -2.25 -18.96 -9.93
CA ARG A 141 -3.56 -19.51 -10.32
C ARG A 141 -3.78 -20.94 -9.85
N ASP A 142 -2.74 -21.76 -9.90
CA ASP A 142 -2.85 -23.20 -9.60
C ASP A 142 -3.10 -23.43 -8.10
N SER A 143 -2.42 -22.65 -7.26
CA SER A 143 -2.51 -22.80 -5.81
C SER A 143 -3.59 -21.93 -5.17
N GLY A 144 -4.01 -20.85 -5.85
CA GLY A 144 -4.86 -19.79 -5.31
C GLY A 144 -4.11 -18.83 -4.37
N LYS A 145 -2.77 -18.94 -4.26
CA LYS A 145 -2.00 -18.08 -3.38
C LYS A 145 -2.03 -16.63 -3.88
N VAL A 146 -2.30 -15.70 -2.98
CA VAL A 146 -2.34 -14.25 -3.26
C VAL A 146 -1.36 -13.55 -2.33
N ASP A 147 -0.49 -12.70 -2.87
CA ASP A 147 0.39 -11.81 -2.12
C ASP A 147 0.31 -10.40 -2.72
N LEU A 148 -0.28 -9.45 -2.00
CA LEU A 148 -0.45 -8.06 -2.44
C LEU A 148 0.29 -7.11 -1.51
N GLU A 149 1.24 -6.36 -2.06
CA GLU A 149 1.79 -5.18 -1.39
C GLU A 149 0.68 -4.16 -1.21
N PHE A 150 0.48 -3.75 0.05
CA PHE A 150 -0.53 -2.78 0.44
C PHE A 150 0.12 -1.66 1.23
N MET A 151 -0.11 -0.43 0.79
CA MET A 151 0.24 0.77 1.53
C MET A 151 -0.97 1.69 1.59
N ALA A 152 -1.30 2.18 2.77
CA ALA A 152 -2.41 3.10 2.94
C ALA A 152 -2.20 4.05 4.12
N LYS A 153 -2.80 5.23 4.01
CA LYS A 153 -2.93 6.20 5.10
C LYS A 153 -4.26 5.98 5.81
N PHE A 154 -4.19 5.82 7.14
CA PHE A 154 -5.35 5.72 8.01
C PHE A 154 -5.53 7.05 8.75
N TRP A 155 -6.53 7.82 8.35
CA TRP A 155 -6.81 9.15 8.88
C TRP A 155 -7.84 9.08 10.01
N PHE A 156 -7.38 9.26 11.24
CA PHE A 156 -8.25 9.25 12.41
C PHE A 156 -8.86 10.64 12.67
N SER A 157 -10.17 10.68 12.91
CA SER A 157 -10.89 11.90 13.29
C SER A 157 -12.04 11.60 14.25
N VAL A 158 -12.38 12.61 15.06
CA VAL A 158 -13.56 12.61 15.93
C VAL A 158 -14.33 13.89 15.67
N GLY A 159 -15.43 13.78 14.93
CA GLY A 159 -16.26 14.91 14.51
C GLY A 159 -15.42 16.07 13.96
N ASN A 160 -15.72 17.28 14.43
CA ASN A 160 -14.96 18.48 14.10
C ASN A 160 -13.96 18.89 15.20
N ILE A 161 -13.84 18.09 16.27
CA ILE A 161 -13.06 18.45 17.46
C ILE A 161 -11.63 17.95 17.40
N TYR A 162 -11.36 16.89 16.64
CA TYR A 162 -10.04 16.27 16.58
C TYR A 162 -9.76 15.58 15.25
N LYS A 163 -8.56 15.79 14.71
CA LYS A 163 -8.02 15.14 13.52
C LYS A 163 -6.54 14.89 13.74
N ALA A 164 -6.13 13.62 13.66
CA ALA A 164 -4.73 13.24 13.76
C ALA A 164 -4.05 13.26 12.37
N PRO A 165 -2.72 13.43 12.29
CA PRO A 165 -1.94 13.00 11.14
C PRO A 165 -2.20 11.51 10.82
N PRO A 166 -2.02 11.09 9.55
CA PRO A 166 -2.37 9.73 9.15
C PRO A 166 -1.36 8.72 9.70
N LEU A 167 -1.86 7.56 10.12
CA LEU A 167 -1.02 6.40 10.34
C LEU A 167 -0.71 5.75 8.99
N LEU A 168 0.56 5.73 8.60
CA LEU A 168 1.00 5.03 7.39
C LEU A 168 1.20 3.55 7.70
N VAL A 169 0.44 2.70 7.03
CA VAL A 169 0.57 1.24 7.11
C VAL A 169 1.17 0.74 5.81
N LYS A 170 2.22 -0.06 5.91
CA LYS A 170 2.83 -0.78 4.79
C LYS A 170 2.95 -2.25 5.15
N THR A 171 2.32 -3.13 4.39
CA THR A 171 2.31 -4.58 4.63
C THR A 171 2.22 -5.36 3.32
N VAL A 172 2.33 -6.68 3.41
CA VAL A 172 1.88 -7.60 2.37
C VAL A 172 0.60 -8.27 2.88
N LEU A 173 -0.50 -8.05 2.18
CA LEU A 173 -1.75 -8.77 2.36
C LEU A 173 -1.63 -10.12 1.64
N THR A 174 -1.49 -11.20 2.41
CA THR A 174 -1.27 -12.56 1.90
C THR A 174 -2.44 -13.47 2.21
N SER A 175 -2.72 -14.44 1.34
CA SER A 175 -3.65 -15.53 1.63
C SER A 175 -3.05 -16.61 2.54
N GLU A 176 -1.77 -16.51 2.89
CA GLU A 176 -1.09 -17.43 3.80
C GLU A 176 -1.07 -16.88 5.25
N GLU A 177 -0.13 -17.34 6.06
CA GLU A 177 0.11 -16.78 7.39
C GLU A 177 0.88 -15.46 7.31
N SER A 178 0.49 -14.50 8.16
CA SER A 178 1.25 -13.29 8.43
C SER A 178 1.47 -13.18 9.94
N ASN A 179 2.73 -13.16 10.37
CA ASN A 179 3.12 -13.24 11.78
C ASN A 179 3.96 -12.03 12.17
N GLY A 180 3.55 -11.32 13.22
CA GLY A 180 4.35 -10.36 13.97
C GLY A 180 4.76 -10.92 15.34
N VAL A 181 5.28 -10.04 16.19
CA VAL A 181 5.68 -10.33 17.56
C VAL A 181 4.47 -10.51 18.48
N ILE A 182 3.42 -9.71 18.29
CA ILE A 182 2.22 -9.72 19.15
C ILE A 182 0.93 -10.02 18.39
N ARG A 183 0.88 -9.78 17.07
CA ARG A 183 -0.30 -10.11 16.25
C ARG A 183 0.06 -11.12 15.16
N SER A 184 -0.91 -11.94 14.79
CA SER A 184 -0.82 -12.83 13.64
C SER A 184 -2.18 -13.02 12.99
N GLY A 185 -2.16 -13.49 11.74
CA GLY A 185 -3.36 -13.86 11.00
C GLY A 185 -3.05 -15.00 10.05
N ARG A 186 -4.09 -15.75 9.67
CA ARG A 186 -4.05 -16.75 8.60
C ARG A 186 -5.10 -16.38 7.56
N GLY A 187 -4.67 -16.24 6.32
CA GLY A 187 -5.54 -16.02 5.17
C GLY A 187 -6.19 -17.30 4.68
N GLU A 188 -6.98 -17.13 3.62
CA GLU A 188 -7.62 -18.18 2.84
C GLU A 188 -7.33 -17.90 1.37
N ARG A 189 -6.81 -18.91 0.66
CA ARG A 189 -6.46 -18.81 -0.75
C ARG A 189 -7.67 -18.48 -1.61
N LEU A 190 -7.38 -17.89 -2.78
CA LEU A 190 -8.36 -17.58 -3.80
C LEU A 190 -9.06 -18.86 -4.25
N ASP A 191 -10.37 -18.90 -4.08
CA ASP A 191 -11.21 -20.00 -4.53
C ASP A 191 -11.65 -19.82 -6.00
N ARG A 192 -12.50 -20.74 -6.48
CA ARG A 192 -12.97 -20.74 -7.89
C ARG A 192 -13.97 -19.62 -8.16
N GLU A 193 -14.63 -19.15 -7.12
CA GLU A 193 -15.57 -18.03 -7.14
C GLU A 193 -14.84 -16.69 -7.04
N GLY A 194 -13.51 -16.70 -6.89
CA GLY A 194 -12.67 -15.51 -6.76
C GLY A 194 -12.62 -14.94 -5.35
N LYS A 195 -13.13 -15.64 -4.33
CA LYS A 195 -13.11 -15.17 -2.94
C LYS A 195 -11.83 -15.62 -2.25
N CYS A 196 -11.31 -14.76 -1.38
CA CYS A 196 -10.15 -15.04 -0.54
C CYS A 196 -10.23 -14.28 0.79
N ARG A 197 -9.37 -14.65 1.73
CA ARG A 197 -9.08 -13.86 2.92
C ARG A 197 -7.61 -13.51 2.92
N LEU A 198 -7.31 -12.22 2.90
CA LEU A 198 -5.95 -11.70 2.91
C LEU A 198 -5.63 -11.16 4.30
N VAL A 199 -4.49 -11.54 4.85
CA VAL A 199 -4.01 -11.08 6.15
C VAL A 199 -2.67 -10.39 6.02
N GLY A 200 -2.44 -9.36 6.81
CA GLY A 200 -1.17 -8.65 6.85
C GLY A 200 -0.91 -8.07 8.22
N VAL A 201 0.29 -8.30 8.75
CA VAL A 201 0.78 -7.67 9.96
C VAL A 201 1.81 -6.60 9.57
N ALA A 202 1.79 -5.45 10.24
CA ALA A 202 2.77 -4.40 10.02
C ALA A 202 3.03 -3.57 11.28
N THR A 203 4.22 -3.01 11.37
CA THR A 203 4.57 -2.05 12.43
C THR A 203 4.20 -0.63 11.99
N VAL A 204 3.35 0.02 12.78
CA VAL A 204 2.97 1.42 12.64
C VAL A 204 3.93 2.29 13.44
N GLN A 205 4.52 3.28 12.78
CA GLN A 205 5.46 4.22 13.41
C GLN A 205 4.72 5.35 14.12
N PRO A 206 5.36 6.00 15.12
CA PRO A 206 4.83 7.22 15.72
C PRO A 206 4.62 8.32 14.69
N ILE A 207 3.63 9.16 14.94
CA ILE A 207 3.28 10.34 14.14
C ILE A 207 3.51 11.63 14.94
N ASP A 208 3.34 12.79 14.31
CA ASP A 208 3.39 14.10 14.98
C ASP A 208 2.12 14.37 15.79
N ASP A 209 1.80 13.47 16.72
CA ASP A 209 0.67 13.56 17.64
C ASP A 209 0.92 12.74 18.91
N VAL A 210 1.19 13.44 20.02
CA VAL A 210 1.53 12.82 21.31
C VAL A 210 0.36 12.01 21.87
N PHE A 211 -0.87 12.50 21.71
CA PHE A 211 -2.07 11.82 22.20
C PHE A 211 -2.23 10.48 21.47
N MET A 212 -2.18 10.45 20.14
CA MET A 212 -2.34 9.21 19.38
C MET A 212 -1.18 8.24 19.58
N ASN A 213 0.04 8.74 19.67
CA ASN A 213 1.20 7.90 19.97
C ASN A 213 1.03 7.19 21.32
N THR A 214 0.52 7.91 22.33
CA THR A 214 0.29 7.34 23.67
C THR A 214 -0.93 6.43 23.69
N PHE A 215 -2.05 6.86 23.10
CA PHE A 215 -3.31 6.13 23.06
C PHE A 215 -3.16 4.77 22.38
N LEU A 216 -2.44 4.72 21.25
CA LEU A 216 -2.18 3.47 20.53
C LEU A 216 -0.92 2.73 21.03
N GLY A 217 -0.06 3.41 21.77
CA GLY A 217 1.25 2.88 22.20
C GLY A 217 2.21 2.69 21.02
N LEU A 218 2.35 3.70 20.16
CA LEU A 218 3.23 3.66 18.99
C LEU A 218 4.72 3.77 19.40
N PRO A 219 5.65 3.09 18.69
CA PRO A 219 5.41 2.17 17.58
C PRO A 219 4.73 0.87 18.03
N THR A 220 3.87 0.30 17.18
CA THR A 220 3.12 -0.90 17.53
C THR A 220 2.73 -1.73 16.31
N GLU A 221 2.29 -2.96 16.51
CA GLU A 221 1.81 -3.81 15.42
C GLU A 221 0.33 -3.59 15.13
N CYS A 222 -0.01 -3.60 13.85
CA CYS A 222 -1.38 -3.68 13.38
C CYS A 222 -1.61 -4.96 12.57
N LEU A 223 -2.86 -5.41 12.55
CA LEU A 223 -3.34 -6.55 11.78
C LEU A 223 -4.43 -6.07 10.83
N ALA A 224 -4.31 -6.42 9.56
CA ALA A 224 -5.40 -6.41 8.60
C ALA A 224 -5.83 -7.84 8.32
N ASN A 225 -7.13 -8.10 8.37
CA ASN A 225 -7.76 -9.34 7.94
C ASN A 225 -8.92 -8.98 7.02
N LEU A 226 -8.68 -9.09 5.73
CA LEU A 226 -9.52 -8.58 4.67
C LEU A 226 -10.14 -9.74 3.90
N LYS A 227 -11.45 -9.90 4.02
CA LYS A 227 -12.19 -10.80 3.14
C LYS A 227 -12.49 -10.04 1.84
N ALA A 228 -12.18 -10.65 0.71
CA ALA A 228 -12.27 -9.99 -0.58
C ALA A 228 -12.68 -10.96 -1.69
N GLU A 229 -13.08 -10.39 -2.82
CA GLU A 229 -13.29 -11.07 -4.09
C GLU A 229 -12.39 -10.42 -5.14
N ILE A 230 -11.59 -11.24 -5.83
CA ILE A 230 -10.75 -10.87 -6.96
C ILE A 230 -11.28 -11.63 -8.17
N SER A 231 -11.72 -10.89 -9.18
CA SER A 231 -12.31 -11.47 -10.38
C SER A 231 -11.59 -10.99 -11.63
N PHE A 232 -11.55 -11.87 -12.63
CA PHE A 232 -10.97 -11.59 -13.94
C PHE A 232 -12.06 -11.72 -15.00
N PRO A 233 -12.08 -10.85 -16.02
CA PRO A 233 -12.98 -10.99 -17.14
C PRO A 233 -12.84 -12.39 -17.73
N THR A 234 -13.95 -13.09 -17.88
CA THR A 234 -13.96 -14.36 -18.59
C THR A 234 -13.58 -14.05 -20.04
N SER A 235 -12.47 -14.61 -20.53
CA SER A 235 -12.15 -14.57 -21.96
C SER A 235 -13.29 -15.25 -22.71
N ARG A 236 -14.04 -14.48 -23.51
CA ARG A 236 -15.02 -15.03 -24.45
C ARG A 236 -14.33 -15.78 -25.57
#